data_AF-A0A423WLU0-F1
#
_entry.id   AF-A0A423WLU0-F1
#
_cell.length_a   1.000
_cell.length_b   1.000
_cell.length_c   1.000
_cell.angle_alpha   90.00
_cell.angle_beta   90.00
_cell.angle_gamma   90.00
#
_symmetry.space_group_name_H-M   'P 1'
#
loop_
_entity.id
_entity.type
_entity.pdbx_description
1 polymer ?
#
loop_
_entity_poly.entity_id
_entity_poly.type
_entity_poly.pdbx_seq_one_letter_code
_entity_poly.pdbx_strand_id
1 'polypeptide(L)'
;MFATLIRRAAQEARPSNPAFIRRIRELHPPKKVWPPDFKKLSLQEQLKFEKKFKRRLALATTRPKWNKSVRLVQLFAITTVVMYAVLFMDWQTDLHPFGDVSSLGSSLKVRQENQGRKSINAGTDTEELLEFDRV
;
A
#
# COMPACT_ATOMS: atom_id res chain seq x y z
N MET A 1 -10.83 -14.46 8.23
CA MET A 1 -9.72 -14.42 7.25
C MET A 1 -8.44 -13.74 7.78
N PHE A 2 -8.52 -12.68 8.59
CA PHE A 2 -7.34 -11.95 9.12
C PHE A 2 -6.60 -12.64 10.29
N ALA A 3 -7.25 -13.54 11.02
CA ALA A 3 -6.62 -14.29 12.12
C ALA A 3 -5.37 -15.07 11.69
N THR A 4 -5.30 -15.53 10.44
CA THR A 4 -4.13 -16.23 9.90
C THR A 4 -2.98 -15.28 9.58
N LEU A 5 -3.27 -14.01 9.24
CA LEU A 5 -2.28 -12.97 9.01
C LEU A 5 -1.72 -12.46 10.34
N ILE A 6 -2.56 -12.24 11.34
CA ILE A 6 -2.14 -11.88 12.71
C ILE A 6 -1.31 -13.00 13.31
N ARG A 7 -1.75 -14.27 13.17
CA ARG A 7 -0.96 -15.44 13.61
C ARG A 7 0.38 -15.56 12.87
N ARG A 8 0.45 -15.18 11.60
CA ARG A 8 1.71 -15.18 10.83
C ARG A 8 2.62 -13.99 11.14
N ALA A 9 2.06 -12.82 11.41
CA ALA A 9 2.81 -11.63 11.84
C ALA A 9 3.35 -11.82 13.26
N ALA A 10 2.56 -12.43 14.15
CA ALA A 10 2.98 -12.84 15.50
C ALA A 10 3.93 -14.05 15.47
N GLN A 11 3.95 -14.84 14.39
CA GLN A 11 5.04 -15.77 14.08
C GLN A 11 6.20 -15.01 13.45
N GLU A 12 6.76 -14.05 14.17
CA GLU A 12 8.13 -13.63 13.93
C GLU A 12 9.02 -14.88 13.97
N ALA A 13 10.02 -14.93 13.08
CA ALA A 13 10.89 -16.07 12.87
C ALA A 13 11.29 -16.69 14.21
N ARG A 14 10.92 -17.96 14.43
CA ARG A 14 11.28 -18.74 15.62
C ARG A 14 12.67 -18.32 16.06
N PRO A 15 12.86 -17.83 17.29
CA PRO A 15 14.19 -17.41 17.71
C PRO A 15 15.08 -18.64 17.52
N SER A 16 16.09 -18.48 16.66
CA SER A 16 17.25 -19.36 16.62
C SER A 16 18.01 -19.14 17.93
N ASN A 17 17.36 -19.42 19.07
CA ASN A 17 18.00 -19.36 20.35
C ASN A 17 19.02 -20.50 20.35
N PRO A 18 20.33 -20.19 20.35
CA PRO A 18 21.36 -21.20 20.26
C PRO A 18 21.26 -22.22 21.40
N ALA A 19 20.69 -21.83 22.55
CA ALA A 19 20.45 -22.74 23.68
C ALA A 19 19.40 -23.83 23.36
N PHE A 20 18.35 -23.48 22.61
CA PHE A 20 17.32 -24.44 22.19
C PHE A 20 17.87 -25.45 21.17
N ILE A 21 18.66 -24.98 20.21
CA ILE A 21 19.33 -25.83 19.21
C ILE A 21 20.31 -26.81 19.90
N ARG A 22 21.05 -26.35 20.91
CA ARG A 22 21.97 -27.20 21.70
C ARG A 22 21.21 -28.29 22.46
N ARG A 23 20.15 -27.93 23.19
CA ARG A 23 19.29 -28.89 23.92
C ARG A 23 18.72 -29.97 22.99
N ILE A 24 18.29 -29.61 21.78
CA ILE A 24 17.84 -30.59 20.78
C ILE A 24 19.02 -31.46 20.31
N ARG A 25 20.20 -30.91 20.02
CA ARG A 25 21.35 -31.70 19.58
C ARG A 25 21.81 -32.73 20.64
N GLU A 26 21.73 -32.38 21.93
CA GLU A 26 22.07 -33.27 23.04
C GLU A 26 21.07 -34.43 23.18
N LEU A 27 19.77 -34.13 23.07
CA LEU A 27 18.70 -35.13 23.19
C LEU A 27 18.57 -36.04 21.95
N HIS A 28 18.95 -35.54 20.77
CA HIS A 28 18.77 -36.21 19.48
C HIS A 28 20.06 -36.04 18.66
N PRO A 29 21.13 -36.81 18.96
CA PRO A 29 22.38 -36.67 18.24
C PRO A 29 22.18 -37.03 16.76
N PRO A 30 22.57 -36.15 15.82
CA PRO A 30 22.42 -36.43 14.40
C PRO A 30 23.36 -37.56 13.99
N LYS A 31 22.83 -38.57 13.27
CA LYS A 31 23.64 -39.70 12.72
C LYS A 31 24.80 -39.25 11.83
N LYS A 32 24.69 -38.05 11.25
CA LYS A 32 25.73 -37.42 10.42
C LYS A 32 25.89 -35.96 10.85
N VAL A 33 27.11 -35.56 11.20
CA VAL A 33 27.41 -34.17 11.57
C VAL A 33 27.22 -33.28 10.34
N TRP A 34 26.31 -32.32 10.48
CA TRP A 34 26.13 -31.18 9.58
C TRP A 34 26.57 -29.93 10.37
N PRO A 35 27.29 -28.95 9.79
CA PRO A 35 27.69 -28.79 8.40
C PRO A 35 28.91 -29.63 8.03
N PRO A 36 29.01 -30.10 6.77
CA PRO A 36 30.28 -30.63 6.27
C PRO A 36 31.33 -29.51 6.27
N ASP A 37 32.56 -29.83 6.67
CA ASP A 37 33.69 -28.90 6.55
C ASP A 37 34.02 -28.68 5.06
N PHE A 38 33.44 -27.65 4.44
CA PHE A 38 33.63 -27.38 3.01
C PHE A 38 35.10 -27.20 2.63
N LYS A 39 35.95 -26.72 3.55
CA LYS A 39 37.39 -26.55 3.32
C LYS A 39 38.16 -27.86 3.13
N LYS A 40 37.62 -28.99 3.62
CA LYS A 40 38.24 -30.32 3.52
C LYS A 40 37.71 -31.11 2.32
N LEU A 41 36.64 -30.64 1.68
CA LEU A 41 36.02 -31.29 0.53
C LEU A 41 36.71 -30.88 -0.77
N SER A 42 36.79 -31.82 -1.72
CA SER A 42 37.27 -31.52 -3.07
C SER A 42 36.34 -30.53 -3.78
N LEU A 43 36.89 -29.73 -4.71
CA LEU A 43 36.12 -28.73 -5.46
C LEU A 43 34.91 -29.35 -6.18
N GLN A 44 35.06 -30.56 -6.72
CA GLN A 44 33.99 -31.27 -7.41
C GLN A 44 32.82 -31.61 -6.48
N GLU A 45 33.10 -31.95 -5.22
CA GLU A 45 32.06 -32.22 -4.22
C GLU A 45 31.38 -30.93 -3.76
N GLN A 46 32.14 -29.85 -3.57
CA GLN A 46 31.60 -28.53 -3.23
C GLN A 46 30.58 -28.06 -4.28
N LEU A 47 30.92 -28.16 -5.56
CA LEU A 47 30.02 -27.78 -6.66
C LEU A 47 28.74 -28.65 -6.70
N LYS A 48 28.84 -29.94 -6.38
CA LYS A 48 27.65 -30.83 -6.25
C LYS A 48 26.74 -30.36 -5.12
N PHE A 49 27.30 -29.96 -3.97
CA PHE A 49 26.52 -29.42 -2.86
C PHE A 49 25.88 -28.07 -3.20
N GLU A 50 26.61 -27.18 -3.87
CA GLU A 50 26.10 -25.90 -4.31
C GLU A 50 24.91 -26.06 -5.27
N LYS A 51 25.06 -26.92 -6.28
CA LYS A 51 23.96 -27.24 -7.23
C LYS A 51 22.74 -27.82 -6.50
N LYS A 52 22.95 -28.73 -5.56
CA LYS A 52 21.88 -29.34 -4.75
C LYS A 52 21.18 -28.30 -3.87
N PHE A 53 21.93 -27.37 -3.29
CA PHE A 53 21.41 -26.28 -2.47
C PHE A 53 20.58 -25.32 -3.32
N LYS A 54 21.12 -24.81 -4.44
CA LYS A 54 20.41 -23.93 -5.38
C LYS A 54 19.09 -24.56 -5.86
N ARG A 55 19.09 -25.85 -6.19
CA ARG A 55 17.87 -26.58 -6.59
C ARG A 55 16.83 -26.62 -5.46
N ARG A 56 17.25 -26.91 -4.24
CA ARG A 56 16.34 -26.95 -3.07
C ARG A 56 15.79 -25.57 -2.74
N LEU A 57 16.63 -24.54 -2.87
CA LEU A 57 16.20 -23.15 -2.68
C LEU A 57 15.17 -22.75 -3.73
N ALA A 58 15.39 -23.10 -5.00
CA ALA A 58 14.43 -22.86 -6.07
C ALA A 58 13.08 -23.51 -5.78
N LEU A 59 13.07 -24.77 -5.32
CA LEU A 59 11.83 -25.49 -4.93
C LEU A 59 11.16 -24.85 -3.72
N ALA A 60 11.91 -24.50 -2.67
CA ALA A 60 11.36 -23.83 -1.48
C ALA A 60 10.80 -22.43 -1.81
N THR A 61 11.42 -21.74 -2.77
CA THR A 61 10.99 -20.44 -3.29
C THR A 61 9.88 -20.54 -4.33
N THR A 62 9.58 -21.73 -4.86
CA THR A 62 8.49 -21.92 -5.82
C THR A 62 7.16 -21.74 -5.09
N ARG A 63 6.72 -20.49 -4.94
CA ARG A 63 5.44 -20.16 -4.32
C ARG A 63 4.29 -20.46 -5.28
N PRO A 64 3.11 -20.88 -4.79
CA PRO A 64 1.96 -21.19 -5.62
C PRO A 64 1.49 -19.94 -6.36
N LYS A 65 1.78 -19.87 -7.67
CA LYS A 65 1.50 -18.70 -8.52
C LYS A 65 0.01 -18.43 -8.65
N TRP A 66 -0.81 -19.49 -8.72
CA TRP A 66 -2.27 -19.39 -8.81
C TRP A 66 -2.89 -18.58 -7.67
N ASN A 67 -2.47 -18.84 -6.43
CA ASN A 67 -2.97 -18.12 -5.26
C ASN A 67 -2.58 -16.63 -5.29
N LYS A 68 -1.44 -16.27 -5.89
CA LYS A 68 -1.05 -14.86 -6.08
C LYS A 68 -1.97 -14.19 -7.10
N SER A 69 -2.26 -14.86 -8.21
CA SER A 69 -3.16 -14.36 -9.25
C SER A 69 -4.59 -14.18 -8.74
N VAL A 70 -5.15 -15.18 -8.06
CA VAL A 70 -6.51 -15.09 -7.49
C VAL A 70 -6.63 -13.91 -6.51
N ARG A 71 -5.62 -13.70 -5.65
CA ARG A 71 -5.62 -12.55 -4.73
C ARG A 71 -5.55 -11.21 -5.44
N LEU A 72 -4.80 -11.12 -6.54
CA LEU A 72 -4.71 -9.91 -7.34
C LEU A 72 -6.05 -9.63 -8.04
N VAL A 73 -6.69 -10.66 -8.57
CA VAL A 73 -8.04 -10.56 -9.17
C VAL A 73 -9.08 -10.16 -8.12
N GLN A 74 -9.01 -10.71 -6.89
CA GLN A 74 -9.89 -10.31 -5.79
C GLN A 74 -9.72 -8.84 -5.43
N LEU A 75 -8.49 -8.36 -5.30
CA LEU A 75 -8.21 -6.94 -5.04
C LEU A 75 -8.71 -6.07 -6.19
N PHE A 76 -8.45 -6.48 -7.43
CA PHE A 76 -8.92 -5.78 -8.61
C PHE A 76 -10.45 -5.67 -8.62
N ALA A 77 -11.16 -6.77 -8.43
CA ALA A 77 -12.62 -6.80 -8.39
C ALA A 77 -13.18 -5.86 -7.30
N ILE A 78 -12.62 -5.90 -6.08
CA ILE A 78 -13.03 -5.00 -5.00
C ILE A 78 -12.79 -3.54 -5.41
N THR A 79 -11.61 -3.21 -5.93
CA THR A 79 -11.29 -1.83 -6.35
C THR A 79 -12.19 -1.34 -7.48
N THR A 80 -12.52 -2.19 -8.45
CA THR A 80 -13.42 -1.84 -9.55
C THR A 80 -14.83 -1.55 -9.05
N VAL A 81 -15.35 -2.38 -8.13
CA VAL A 81 -16.67 -2.15 -7.53
C VAL A 81 -16.70 -0.85 -6.74
N VAL A 82 -15.66 -0.56 -5.95
CA VAL A 82 -15.55 0.71 -5.21
C VAL A 82 -15.48 1.90 -6.17
N MET A 83 -14.67 1.84 -7.23
CA MET A 83 -14.60 2.91 -8.22
C MET A 83 -15.95 3.13 -8.91
N TYR A 84 -16.66 2.06 -9.27
CA TYR A 84 -18.01 2.16 -9.83
C TYR A 84 -18.99 2.80 -8.83
N ALA A 85 -18.96 2.36 -7.57
CA ALA A 85 -19.81 2.88 -6.49
C ALA A 85 -19.63 4.38 -6.28
N VAL A 86 -18.40 4.87 -6.44
CA VAL A 86 -18.03 6.28 -6.27
C VAL A 86 -18.35 7.13 -7.50
N LEU A 87 -18.11 6.62 -8.71
CA LEU A 87 -18.14 7.44 -9.93
C LEU A 87 -19.46 7.35 -10.70
N PHE A 88 -20.15 6.20 -10.66
CA PHE A 88 -21.29 5.92 -11.54
C PHE A 88 -22.55 5.48 -10.82
N MET A 89 -22.48 5.17 -9.52
CA MET A 89 -23.66 4.83 -8.74
C MET A 89 -24.41 6.12 -8.43
N ASP A 90 -25.68 6.16 -8.78
CA ASP A 90 -26.57 7.25 -8.44
C ASP A 90 -27.15 6.97 -7.05
N TRP A 91 -26.57 7.62 -6.04
CA TRP A 91 -27.05 7.51 -4.67
C TRP A 91 -28.29 8.40 -4.60
N GLN A 92 -29.48 7.82 -4.37
CA GLN A 92 -30.77 8.55 -4.25
C GLN A 92 -30.83 9.51 -3.04
N THR A 93 -29.69 9.92 -2.49
CA THR A 93 -29.55 10.77 -1.32
C THR A 93 -28.77 12.00 -1.75
N ASP A 94 -29.23 13.21 -1.39
CA ASP A 94 -28.61 14.50 -1.76
C ASP A 94 -27.15 14.69 -1.28
N LEU A 95 -26.62 13.72 -0.53
CA LEU A 95 -25.26 13.66 -0.02
C LEU A 95 -24.38 12.79 -0.94
N HIS A 96 -23.89 13.38 -2.03
CA HIS A 96 -22.79 12.78 -2.79
C HIS A 96 -21.50 12.80 -1.95
N PRO A 97 -20.63 11.76 -2.01
CA PRO A 97 -19.41 11.66 -1.20
C PRO A 97 -18.39 12.79 -1.44
N PHE A 98 -18.57 13.56 -2.52
CA PHE A 98 -17.78 14.74 -2.86
C PHE A 98 -18.64 16.03 -2.93
N GLY A 99 -19.88 16.00 -2.44
CA GLY A 99 -20.80 17.15 -2.50
C GLY A 99 -20.25 18.39 -1.79
N ASP A 100 -19.52 18.19 -0.68
CA ASP A 100 -18.90 19.28 0.08
C ASP A 100 -17.77 19.98 -0.70
N VAL A 101 -17.03 19.26 -1.54
CA VAL A 101 -15.94 19.89 -2.32
C VAL A 101 -16.48 20.62 -3.55
N SER A 102 -17.58 20.15 -4.13
CA SER A 102 -18.24 20.83 -5.26
C SER A 102 -19.06 22.05 -4.82
N SER A 103 -19.65 22.03 -3.62
CA SER A 103 -20.36 23.18 -3.04
C SER A 103 -19.39 24.29 -2.60
N LEU A 104 -18.20 23.93 -2.12
CA LEU A 104 -17.12 24.88 -1.82
C LEU A 104 -16.69 25.66 -3.07
N GLY A 105 -16.53 24.99 -4.22
CA GLY A 105 -16.16 25.64 -5.48
C GLY A 105 -17.21 26.66 -5.97
N SER A 106 -18.50 26.34 -5.81
CA SER A 106 -19.59 27.22 -6.22
C SER A 106 -19.74 28.45 -5.30
N SER A 107 -19.59 28.27 -3.97
CA SER A 107 -19.56 29.38 -3.02
C SER A 107 -18.37 30.34 -3.23
N LEU A 108 -17.19 29.81 -3.60
CA LEU A 108 -16.03 30.64 -3.94
C LEU A 108 -16.27 31.46 -5.21
N LYS A 109 -16.94 30.89 -6.22
CA LYS A 109 -17.28 31.60 -7.46
C LYS A 109 -18.25 32.76 -7.22
N VAL A 110 -19.28 32.54 -6.40
CA VAL A 110 -20.24 33.60 -6.00
C VAL A 110 -19.53 34.70 -5.23
N ARG A 111 -18.57 34.35 -4.35
CA ARG A 111 -17.80 35.35 -3.58
C ARG A 111 -16.90 36.21 -4.46
N GLN A 112 -16.26 35.62 -5.47
CA GLN A 112 -15.43 36.35 -6.45
C GLN A 112 -16.27 37.32 -7.30
N GLU A 113 -17.44 36.88 -7.80
CA GLU A 113 -18.35 37.73 -8.58
C GLU A 113 -18.85 38.92 -7.76
N ASN A 114 -19.15 38.72 -6.48
CA ASN A 114 -19.59 39.79 -5.60
C ASN A 114 -18.47 40.79 -5.25
N GLN A 115 -17.21 40.35 -5.19
CA GLN A 115 -16.07 41.26 -5.04
C GLN A 115 -15.83 42.09 -6.31
N GLY A 116 -15.96 41.48 -7.50
CA GLY A 116 -15.85 42.21 -8.77
C GLY A 116 -16.94 43.26 -8.96
N ARG A 117 -18.19 42.97 -8.57
CA ARG A 117 -19.28 43.99 -8.59
C ARG A 117 -19.03 45.15 -7.63
N LYS A 118 -18.48 44.87 -6.44
CA LYS A 118 -18.15 45.92 -5.47
C LYS A 118 -17.04 46.85 -5.95
N SER A 119 -16.02 46.34 -6.63
CA SER A 119 -14.95 47.20 -7.19
C SER A 119 -15.44 48.08 -8.35
N ILE A 120 -16.41 47.61 -9.13
CA ILE A 120 -16.98 48.40 -10.25
C ILE A 120 -17.79 49.59 -9.70
N ASN A 121 -18.69 49.33 -8.73
CA ASN A 121 -19.49 50.39 -8.12
C ASN A 121 -18.63 51.39 -7.34
N ALA A 122 -17.63 50.91 -6.57
CA ALA A 122 -16.72 51.79 -5.84
C ALA A 122 -15.90 52.70 -6.77
N GLY A 123 -15.58 52.26 -7.99
CA GLY A 123 -14.92 53.10 -9.00
C GLY A 123 -15.85 54.16 -9.60
N THR A 124 -17.15 53.86 -9.72
CA THR A 124 -18.15 54.81 -10.22
C THR A 124 -18.42 55.91 -9.19
N ASP A 125 -18.49 55.53 -7.90
CA ASP A 125 -18.67 56.46 -6.79
C ASP A 125 -17.47 57.42 -6.63
N THR A 126 -16.24 56.97 -6.91
CA THR A 126 -15.04 57.83 -6.86
C THR A 126 -14.92 58.78 -8.04
N GLU A 127 -15.44 58.41 -9.22
CA GLU A 127 -15.47 59.29 -10.40
C GLU A 127 -16.52 60.41 -10.21
N GLU A 128 -17.69 60.13 -9.61
CA GLU A 128 -18.68 61.16 -9.28
C GLU A 128 -18.15 62.18 -8.24
N LEU A 129 -17.37 61.74 -7.25
CA LEU A 129 -16.78 62.64 -6.25
C LEU A 129 -15.68 63.54 -6.81
N LEU A 130 -14.97 63.13 -7.86
CA LEU A 130 -13.96 63.96 -8.54
C LEU A 130 -14.56 64.90 -9.60
N GLU A 131 -15.78 64.63 -10.07
CA GLU A 131 -16.53 65.52 -10.96
C GLU A 131 -17.16 66.69 -10.18
N PHE A 132 -17.59 66.45 -8.93
CA PHE A 132 -18.23 67.47 -8.08
C PHE A 132 -17.28 68.56 -7.55
N ASP A 133 -15.96 68.30 -7.48
CA ASP A 133 -14.94 69.25 -7.02
C ASP A 133 -14.39 70.15 -8.17
N ARG A 134 -14.93 70.01 -9.39
CA ARG A 134 -14.50 70.74 -10.60
C ARG A 134 -15.51 71.80 -11.09
N VAL A 135 -16.56 72.10 -10.30
CA VAL A 135 -17.58 73.13 -10.53
C VAL A 135 -17.50 74.20 -9.46
#